data_AF-A0A9N9HNQ4-F1
#
_entry.id   AF-A0A9N9HNQ4-F1
#
_cell.length_a   1.000
_cell.length_b   1.000
_cell.length_c   1.000
_cell.angle_alpha   90.00
_cell.angle_beta   90.00
_cell.angle_gamma   90.00
#
_symmetry.space_group_name_H-M   'P 1'
#
loop_
_entity.id
_entity.type
_entity.pdbx_description
1 polymer ?
#
loop_
_entity_poly.entity_id
_entity_poly.type
_entity_poly.pdbx_seq_one_letter_code
_entity_poly.pdbx_strand_id
1 'polypeptide(L)'
;MPIKIGLVGLPNVGKSSSFHFLTKKDIKDIANYPFATIEPNIGIMPLADPRLEKLIKGASQGSGLGNEFLSHIREVDLICQVLRCFPEKEIVHVEKSVDPIRDFEIIQLELILADLQQIKRKLEKLKVRDEKSQKEKEVLQLVQENLEKEMLVSQLDLTKEEKELIKGYNFLTNKPVLLLANYGGEENEIQELREYGEKRGLSFFPLAVKLEKEMEELSKEEKEEMG
;
A
#
# COMPACT_ATOMS: atom_id res chain seq x y z
N MET A 1 4.56 18.88 -3.83
CA MET A 1 3.59 18.29 -2.88
C MET A 1 4.32 17.19 -2.11
N PRO A 2 3.97 16.92 -0.84
CA PRO A 2 4.51 15.78 -0.12
C PRO A 2 4.09 14.48 -0.81
N ILE A 3 4.99 13.50 -0.89
CA ILE A 3 4.67 12.16 -1.38
C ILE A 3 3.82 11.46 -0.33
N LYS A 4 2.65 10.97 -0.71
CA LYS A 4 1.74 10.21 0.13
C LYS A 4 1.92 8.71 -0.14
N ILE A 5 2.12 7.92 0.92
CA ILE A 5 2.24 6.46 0.83
C ILE A 5 1.08 5.81 1.58
N GLY A 6 0.36 4.92 0.91
CA GLY A 6 -0.72 4.14 1.51
C GLY A 6 -0.19 2.80 2.02
N LEU A 7 -0.23 2.58 3.33
CA LEU A 7 0.16 1.30 3.93
C LEU A 7 -1.04 0.34 3.94
N VAL A 8 -0.95 -0.78 3.23
CA VAL A 8 -2.04 -1.77 3.08
C VAL A 8 -1.56 -3.17 3.44
N GLY A 9 -2.49 -4.11 3.64
CA GLY A 9 -2.16 -5.51 3.94
C GLY A 9 -3.26 -6.20 4.75
N LEU A 10 -3.25 -7.53 4.77
CA LEU A 10 -4.25 -8.33 5.49
C LEU A 10 -4.20 -8.13 7.02
N PRO A 11 -5.23 -8.53 7.78
CA PRO A 11 -5.18 -8.50 9.24
C PRO A 11 -3.96 -9.24 9.80
N ASN A 12 -3.42 -8.75 10.93
CA ASN A 12 -2.31 -9.37 11.66
C ASN A 12 -0.96 -9.52 10.92
N VAL A 13 -0.77 -8.87 9.75
CA VAL A 13 0.54 -8.87 9.06
C VAL A 13 1.59 -7.94 9.67
N GLY A 14 1.22 -7.18 10.70
CA GLY A 14 2.10 -6.23 11.38
C GLY A 14 2.04 -4.79 10.88
N LYS A 15 1.02 -4.40 10.09
CA LYS A 15 0.84 -3.01 9.58
C LYS A 15 1.07 -1.93 10.62
N SER A 16 0.42 -2.03 11.79
CA SER A 16 0.54 -1.03 12.86
C SER A 16 1.96 -0.98 13.43
N SER A 17 2.58 -2.13 13.60
CA SER A 17 3.97 -2.23 14.08
C SER A 17 4.96 -1.66 13.06
N SER A 18 4.78 -1.96 11.76
CA SER A 18 5.57 -1.38 10.67
C SER A 18 5.38 0.13 10.57
N PHE A 19 4.15 0.62 10.70
CA PHE A 19 3.86 2.05 10.69
C PHE A 19 4.52 2.76 11.87
N HIS A 20 4.42 2.19 13.07
CA HIS A 20 5.08 2.73 14.27
C HIS A 20 6.59 2.82 14.05
N PHE A 21 7.22 1.75 13.57
CA PHE A 21 8.64 1.72 13.25
C PHE A 21 9.04 2.81 12.24
N LEU A 22 8.30 2.92 11.14
CA LEU A 22 8.57 3.92 10.09
C LEU A 22 8.38 5.36 10.59
N THR A 23 7.41 5.60 11.47
CA THR A 23 7.05 6.97 11.89
C THR A 23 7.68 7.39 13.21
N LYS A 24 8.23 6.44 13.99
CA LYS A 24 8.68 6.63 15.39
C LYS A 24 7.63 7.33 16.26
N LYS A 25 6.34 7.14 15.96
CA LYS A 25 5.20 7.70 16.70
C LYS A 25 4.31 6.58 17.21
N ASP A 26 3.95 6.63 18.48
CA ASP A 26 2.97 5.72 19.06
C ASP A 26 1.61 5.88 18.38
N ILE A 27 1.11 4.80 17.78
CA ILE A 27 -0.28 4.72 17.33
C ILE A 27 -1.11 4.43 18.58
N LYS A 28 -1.86 5.42 19.06
CA LYS A 28 -2.63 5.28 20.30
C LYS A 28 -3.88 4.42 20.20
N ASP A 29 -4.33 4.03 19.02
CA ASP A 29 -5.54 3.22 18.88
C ASP A 29 -5.36 2.12 17.81
N ILE A 30 -5.15 0.89 18.28
CA ILE A 30 -5.14 -0.33 17.46
C ILE A 30 -6.53 -0.94 17.54
N ALA A 31 -7.38 -0.69 16.55
CA ALA A 31 -8.65 -1.39 16.41
C ALA A 31 -8.47 -2.59 15.45
N ASN A 32 -8.67 -3.80 15.97
CA ASN A 32 -8.65 -5.05 15.22
C ASN A 32 -10.03 -5.34 14.64
N TYR A 33 -10.32 -5.05 13.36
CA TYR A 33 -11.50 -5.66 12.72
C TYR A 33 -11.35 -5.90 11.20
N PRO A 34 -11.78 -7.07 10.71
CA PRO A 34 -12.10 -7.30 9.31
C PRO A 34 -13.48 -6.68 9.02
N PHE A 35 -13.58 -5.88 7.96
CA PHE A 35 -14.83 -5.29 7.43
C PHE A 35 -15.51 -4.21 8.30
N ALA A 36 -14.87 -3.06 8.55
CA ALA A 36 -15.59 -1.80 8.83
C ALA A 36 -14.69 -0.54 8.72
N THR A 37 -15.33 0.59 8.42
CA THR A 37 -14.82 1.95 8.21
C THR A 37 -14.02 2.47 9.40
N ILE A 38 -12.71 2.72 9.21
CA ILE A 38 -11.85 3.43 10.17
C ILE A 38 -11.13 4.56 9.41
N GLU A 39 -11.04 5.74 10.02
CA GLU A 39 -10.14 6.80 9.55
C GLU A 39 -8.70 6.28 9.46
N PRO A 40 -7.99 6.48 8.35
CA PRO A 40 -6.64 5.97 8.21
C PRO A 40 -5.73 6.68 9.22
N ASN A 41 -4.87 5.90 9.89
CA ASN A 41 -3.80 6.48 10.69
C ASN A 41 -2.83 7.22 9.77
N ILE A 42 -2.80 8.56 9.86
CA ILE A 42 -1.90 9.40 9.06
C ILE A 42 -0.58 9.57 9.81
N GLY A 43 0.49 9.06 9.21
CA GLY A 43 1.86 9.15 9.72
C GLY A 43 2.68 10.10 8.86
N ILE A 44 3.46 10.97 9.50
CA ILE A 44 4.45 11.79 8.81
C ILE A 44 5.81 11.23 9.20
N MET A 45 6.49 10.61 8.23
CA MET A 45 7.87 10.18 8.38
C MET A 45 8.79 11.31 7.88
N PRO A 46 9.56 11.98 8.76
CA PRO A 46 10.58 12.92 8.30
C PRO A 46 11.65 12.14 7.56
N LEU A 47 11.81 12.38 6.26
CA LEU A 47 12.92 11.81 5.50
C LEU A 47 14.20 12.53 5.94
N ALA A 48 15.14 11.79 6.52
CA ALA A 48 16.46 12.31 6.86
C ALA A 48 17.27 12.54 5.57
N ASP A 49 17.00 13.64 4.87
CA ASP A 49 17.82 14.14 3.77
C ASP A 49 18.52 15.43 4.26
N PRO A 50 19.86 15.49 4.29
CA PRO A 50 20.60 16.71 4.64
C PRO A 50 20.24 17.93 3.77
N ARG A 51 19.62 17.71 2.59
CA ARG A 51 19.17 18.77 1.67
C ARG A 51 17.79 19.34 2.04
N LEU A 52 16.98 18.63 2.83
CA LEU A 52 15.62 19.03 3.22
C LEU A 52 15.59 20.03 4.39
N GLU A 53 16.68 20.14 5.17
CA GLU A 53 16.77 21.07 6.32
C GLU A 53 16.59 22.56 5.93
N LYS A 54 16.82 22.91 4.65
CA LYS A 54 16.66 24.28 4.14
C LYS A 54 15.23 24.67 3.77
N LEU A 55 14.28 23.73 3.71
CA LEU A 55 12.96 23.98 3.10
C LEU A 55 11.78 23.99 4.08
N ILE A 56 11.95 23.60 5.33
CA ILE A 56 10.80 23.32 6.22
C ILE A 56 10.80 24.26 7.43
N LYS A 57 10.28 25.48 7.23
CA LYS A 57 9.62 26.28 8.27
C LYS A 57 8.17 26.48 7.87
N GLY A 58 7.28 25.73 8.51
CA GLY A 58 5.84 25.99 8.47
C GLY A 58 5.03 24.97 7.68
N ALA A 59 4.63 23.88 8.34
CA ALA A 59 3.44 23.12 7.96
C ALA A 59 2.91 22.37 9.19
N SER A 60 2.07 23.03 9.97
CA SER A 60 1.29 22.45 11.06
C SER A 60 -0.19 22.31 10.67
N GLN A 61 -0.77 21.17 11.07
CA GLN A 61 -2.17 20.87 11.42
C GLN A 61 -3.33 21.22 10.46
N GLY A 62 -4.19 20.22 10.23
CA GLY A 62 -5.53 20.39 9.66
C GLY A 62 -6.26 19.05 9.54
N SER A 63 -7.27 18.86 10.38
CA SER A 63 -8.25 17.75 10.41
C SER A 63 -9.40 17.97 9.41
N GLY A 64 -9.92 16.90 8.81
CA GLY A 64 -11.16 16.92 8.03
C GLY A 64 -11.61 15.52 7.60
N LEU A 65 -12.73 15.06 8.17
CA LEU A 65 -13.35 13.75 7.97
C LEU A 65 -14.22 13.67 6.69
N GLY A 66 -14.25 12.50 6.05
CA GLY A 66 -15.37 12.06 5.21
C GLY A 66 -15.09 10.86 4.29
N ASN A 67 -15.75 9.72 4.60
CA ASN A 67 -16.04 8.50 3.81
C ASN A 67 -14.94 7.82 2.93
N GLU A 68 -14.92 6.49 3.03
CA GLU A 68 -14.29 5.51 2.10
C GLU A 68 -12.81 5.16 2.34
N PHE A 69 -12.55 3.95 2.84
CA PHE A 69 -11.20 3.35 2.91
C PHE A 69 -10.47 3.36 1.54
N LEU A 70 -11.22 3.24 0.45
CA LEU A 70 -10.69 3.31 -0.91
C LEU A 70 -10.44 4.76 -1.39
N SER A 71 -11.15 5.77 -0.90
CA SER A 71 -10.93 7.17 -1.31
C SER A 71 -9.55 7.64 -0.84
N HIS A 72 -9.14 7.25 0.37
CA HIS A 72 -7.83 7.60 0.91
C HIS A 72 -6.67 6.96 0.14
N ILE A 73 -6.79 5.68 -0.24
CA ILE A 73 -5.76 5.02 -1.05
C ILE A 73 -5.75 5.60 -2.47
N ARG A 74 -6.88 6.06 -3.02
CA ARG A 74 -6.89 6.74 -4.33
C ARG A 74 -6.07 8.03 -4.36
N GLU A 75 -5.89 8.69 -3.22
CA GLU A 75 -5.11 9.92 -3.11
C GLU A 75 -3.61 9.72 -2.85
N VAL A 76 -3.15 8.49 -2.62
CA VAL A 76 -1.72 8.22 -2.38
C VAL A 76 -0.94 8.12 -3.69
N ASP A 77 0.36 8.42 -3.65
CA ASP A 77 1.25 8.31 -4.80
C ASP A 77 1.78 6.88 -4.97
N LEU A 78 1.86 6.10 -3.88
CA LEU A 78 2.40 4.74 -3.87
C LEU A 78 1.69 3.87 -2.82
N ILE A 79 1.49 2.59 -3.14
CA ILE A 79 0.96 1.60 -2.21
C ILE A 79 2.13 0.79 -1.63
N CYS A 80 2.26 0.77 -0.30
CA CYS A 80 3.20 -0.08 0.42
C CYS A 80 2.41 -1.24 1.04
N GLN A 81 2.60 -2.45 0.51
CA GLN A 81 1.84 -3.63 0.90
C GLN A 81 2.65 -4.46 1.90
N VAL A 82 2.17 -4.49 3.14
CA VAL A 82 2.78 -5.23 4.24
C VAL A 82 2.37 -6.69 4.17
N LEU A 83 3.37 -7.56 4.06
CA LEU A 83 3.21 -9.01 3.95
C LEU A 83 3.90 -9.68 5.12
N ARG A 84 3.20 -10.65 5.71
CA ARG A 84 3.75 -11.46 6.79
C ARG A 84 4.57 -12.60 6.22
N CYS A 85 5.82 -12.70 6.66
CA CYS A 85 6.75 -13.72 6.20
C CYS A 85 7.22 -14.68 7.31
N PHE A 86 6.77 -14.49 8.56
CA PHE A 86 7.13 -15.36 9.69
C PHE A 86 5.96 -16.26 10.14
N PRO A 87 6.23 -17.50 10.57
CA PRO A 87 5.21 -18.41 11.11
C PRO A 87 4.66 -17.92 12.47
N GLU A 88 3.41 -18.26 12.78
CA GLU A 88 2.83 -18.05 14.12
C GLU A 88 3.27 -19.19 15.04
N LYS A 89 3.75 -18.90 16.26
CA LYS A 89 4.22 -19.94 17.19
C LYS A 89 3.11 -20.64 18.00
N GLU A 90 1.84 -20.22 17.90
CA GLU A 90 0.65 -20.88 18.51
C GLU A 90 -0.55 -20.54 17.59
N ILE A 91 -1.55 -21.38 17.25
CA ILE A 91 -2.37 -22.36 17.99
C ILE A 91 -2.86 -23.45 17.01
N VAL A 92 -3.03 -24.65 17.57
CA VAL A 92 -3.70 -25.87 17.11
C VAL A 92 -4.96 -25.68 16.22
N HIS A 93 -4.88 -25.19 14.97
CA HIS A 93 -5.93 -25.35 13.96
C HIS A 93 -5.26 -25.48 12.57
N VAL A 94 -5.67 -26.49 11.82
CA VAL A 94 -5.06 -26.95 10.55
C VAL A 94 -5.31 -26.00 9.36
N GLU A 95 -5.80 -24.77 9.61
CA GLU A 95 -6.08 -23.77 8.58
C GLU A 95 -5.54 -22.41 9.00
N LYS A 96 -4.31 -22.10 8.57
CA LYS A 96 -3.78 -20.77 8.21
C LYS A 96 -2.28 -20.91 7.95
N SER A 97 -1.93 -21.48 6.79
CA SER A 97 -0.56 -21.37 6.30
C SER A 97 -0.25 -19.90 6.00
N VAL A 98 0.91 -19.44 6.47
CA VAL A 98 1.46 -18.14 6.06
C VAL A 98 1.88 -18.28 4.61
N ASP A 99 1.28 -17.47 3.74
CA ASP A 99 1.57 -17.45 2.31
C ASP A 99 1.55 -15.99 1.84
N PRO A 100 2.69 -15.29 1.89
CA PRO A 100 2.75 -13.88 1.57
C PRO A 100 2.43 -13.59 0.09
N ILE A 101 2.63 -14.55 -0.81
CA ILE A 101 2.32 -14.40 -2.24
C ILE A 101 0.81 -14.46 -2.44
N ARG A 102 0.14 -15.45 -1.87
CA ARG A 102 -1.33 -15.52 -1.89
C ARG A 102 -1.94 -14.27 -1.25
N ASP A 103 -1.42 -13.86 -0.10
CA ASP A 103 -1.89 -12.66 0.60
C ASP A 103 -1.63 -11.38 -0.22
N PHE A 104 -0.54 -11.36 -1.02
CA PHE A 104 -0.29 -10.30 -1.98
C PHE A 104 -1.38 -10.22 -3.05
N GLU A 105 -1.63 -11.36 -3.71
CA GLU A 105 -2.57 -11.50 -4.82
C GLU A 105 -4.01 -11.20 -4.41
N ILE A 106 -4.44 -11.59 -3.20
CA ILE A 106 -5.77 -11.26 -2.67
C ILE A 106 -6.02 -9.75 -2.70
N ILE A 107 -5.08 -8.95 -2.19
CA ILE A 107 -5.24 -7.49 -2.19
C ILE A 107 -5.19 -6.94 -3.62
N GLN A 108 -4.33 -7.46 -4.50
CA GLN A 108 -4.28 -7.01 -5.89
C GLN A 108 -5.62 -7.23 -6.61
N LEU A 109 -6.27 -8.38 -6.37
CA LEU A 109 -7.61 -8.66 -6.90
C LEU A 109 -8.65 -7.66 -6.35
N GLU A 110 -8.60 -7.30 -5.07
CA GLU A 110 -9.48 -6.28 -4.51
C GLU A 110 -9.30 -4.90 -5.18
N LEU A 111 -8.04 -4.50 -5.45
CA LEU A 111 -7.73 -3.25 -6.16
C LEU A 111 -8.27 -3.27 -7.60
N ILE A 112 -8.10 -4.40 -8.30
CA ILE A 112 -8.65 -4.63 -9.65
C ILE A 112 -10.17 -4.50 -9.62
N LEU A 113 -10.85 -5.19 -8.70
CA LEU A 113 -12.31 -5.17 -8.60
C LEU A 113 -12.85 -3.76 -8.31
N ALA A 114 -12.15 -2.99 -7.48
CA ALA A 114 -12.51 -1.61 -7.19
C ALA A 114 -12.40 -0.69 -8.42
N ASP A 115 -11.34 -0.84 -9.22
CA ASP A 115 -11.18 -0.07 -10.46
C ASP A 115 -12.17 -0.53 -11.54
N LEU A 116 -12.42 -1.84 -11.70
CA LEU A 116 -13.45 -2.37 -12.60
C LEU A 116 -14.85 -1.82 -12.27
N GLN A 117 -15.20 -1.77 -10.99
CA GLN A 117 -16.48 -1.19 -10.56
C GLN A 117 -16.58 0.29 -10.91
N GLN A 118 -15.50 1.05 -10.74
CA GLN A 118 -15.44 2.47 -11.11
C GLN A 118 -15.61 2.66 -12.63
N ILE A 119 -14.89 1.88 -13.43
CA ILE A 119 -14.94 1.93 -14.89
C ILE A 119 -16.35 1.60 -15.37
N LYS A 120 -16.95 0.52 -14.87
CA LYS A 120 -18.31 0.12 -15.23
C LYS A 120 -19.32 1.24 -14.97
N ARG A 121 -19.30 1.82 -13.77
CA ARG A 121 -20.17 2.96 -13.41
C ARG A 121 -19.97 4.18 -14.31
N LYS A 122 -18.73 4.43 -14.75
CA LYS A 122 -18.42 5.53 -15.66
C LYS A 122 -18.93 5.24 -17.06
N LEU A 123 -18.67 4.05 -17.61
CA LEU A 123 -19.08 3.65 -18.96
C LEU A 123 -20.61 3.69 -19.12
N GLU A 124 -21.36 3.29 -18.09
CA GLU A 124 -22.84 3.36 -18.08
C GLU A 124 -23.37 4.81 -18.20
N LYS A 125 -22.63 5.79 -17.66
CA LYS A 125 -23.05 7.20 -17.61
C LYS A 125 -22.43 8.06 -18.72
N LEU A 126 -21.37 7.58 -19.36
CA LEU A 126 -20.61 8.32 -20.36
C LEU A 126 -21.44 8.46 -21.65
N LYS A 127 -21.71 9.71 -22.04
CA LYS A 127 -22.37 10.05 -23.31
C LYS A 127 -21.32 10.55 -24.27
N VAL A 128 -21.11 9.83 -25.38
CA VAL A 128 -20.23 10.25 -26.46
C VAL A 128 -20.86 11.46 -27.17
N ARG A 129 -20.12 12.57 -27.21
CA ARG A 129 -20.58 13.84 -27.79
C ARG A 129 -19.54 14.46 -28.73
N ASP A 130 -18.29 14.05 -28.60
CA ASP A 130 -17.13 14.55 -29.34
C ASP A 130 -16.07 13.43 -29.45
N GLU A 131 -15.03 13.68 -30.25
CA GLU A 131 -13.92 12.74 -30.44
C GLU A 131 -13.19 12.42 -29.12
N LYS A 132 -13.14 13.37 -28.19
CA LYS A 132 -12.46 13.19 -26.90
C LYS A 132 -13.20 12.18 -26.01
N SER A 133 -14.52 12.30 -25.90
CA SER A 133 -15.37 11.37 -25.13
C SER A 133 -15.46 10.00 -25.79
N GLN A 134 -15.32 9.92 -27.12
CA GLN A 134 -15.16 8.66 -27.82
C GLN A 134 -13.83 7.97 -27.45
N LYS A 135 -12.70 8.69 -27.54
CA LYS A 135 -11.38 8.18 -27.12
C LYS A 135 -11.36 7.78 -25.64
N GLU A 136 -11.93 8.59 -24.75
CA GLU A 136 -12.05 8.26 -23.32
C GLU A 136 -12.78 6.92 -23.11
N LYS A 137 -13.87 6.70 -23.85
CA LYS A 137 -14.62 5.43 -23.79
C LYS A 137 -13.77 4.25 -24.25
N GLU A 138 -13.07 4.38 -25.38
CA GLU A 138 -12.22 3.33 -25.94
C GLU A 138 -11.09 2.94 -24.99
N VAL A 139 -10.42 3.93 -24.37
CA VAL A 139 -9.36 3.67 -23.39
C VAL A 139 -9.93 3.00 -22.14
N LEU A 140 -11.10 3.43 -21.65
CA LEU A 140 -11.72 2.77 -20.49
C LEU A 140 -12.13 1.32 -20.78
N GLN A 141 -12.59 1.03 -22.01
CA GLN A 141 -12.89 -0.34 -22.43
C GLN A 141 -11.63 -1.19 -22.53
N LEU A 142 -10.54 -0.64 -23.11
CA LEU A 142 -9.23 -1.31 -23.14
C LEU A 142 -8.74 -1.62 -21.72
N VAL A 143 -8.81 -0.64 -20.81
CA VAL A 143 -8.40 -0.83 -19.42
C VAL A 143 -9.26 -1.90 -18.74
N GLN A 144 -10.58 -1.87 -18.94
CA GLN A 144 -11.51 -2.86 -18.40
C GLN A 144 -11.14 -4.28 -18.85
N GLU A 145 -10.96 -4.49 -20.15
CA GLU A 145 -10.64 -5.81 -20.72
C GLU A 145 -9.31 -6.38 -20.21
N ASN A 146 -8.34 -5.53 -19.91
CA ASN A 146 -7.05 -5.95 -19.36
C ASN A 146 -7.12 -6.23 -17.86
N LEU A 147 -7.86 -5.42 -17.10
CA LEU A 147 -8.12 -5.67 -15.67
C LEU A 147 -8.89 -6.99 -15.45
N GLU A 148 -9.82 -7.33 -16.34
CA GLU A 148 -10.53 -8.63 -16.33
C GLU A 148 -9.58 -9.83 -16.58
N LYS A 149 -8.39 -9.58 -17.13
CA LYS A 149 -7.30 -10.57 -17.31
C LYS A 149 -6.20 -10.43 -16.24
N GLU A 150 -6.50 -9.73 -15.15
CA GLU A 150 -5.57 -9.46 -14.04
C GLU A 150 -4.32 -8.66 -14.43
N MET A 151 -4.35 -7.95 -15.57
CA MET A 151 -3.28 -7.06 -15.99
C MET A 151 -3.54 -5.64 -15.47
N LEU A 152 -2.64 -5.16 -14.61
CA LEU A 152 -2.80 -3.88 -13.91
C LEU A 152 -2.66 -2.70 -14.87
N VAL A 153 -3.31 -1.57 -14.56
CA VAL A 153 -3.19 -0.34 -15.37
C VAL A 153 -1.73 0.12 -15.51
N SER A 154 -0.92 -0.06 -14.45
CA SER A 154 0.51 0.27 -14.45
C SER A 154 1.35 -0.56 -15.44
N GLN A 155 0.84 -1.71 -15.87
CA GLN A 155 1.50 -2.62 -16.82
C GLN A 155 1.08 -2.37 -18.27
N LEU A 156 0.09 -1.51 -18.51
CA LEU A 156 -0.41 -1.22 -19.85
C LEU A 156 0.49 -0.23 -20.58
N ASP A 157 0.80 -0.53 -21.84
CA ASP A 157 1.52 0.38 -22.73
C ASP A 157 0.57 1.43 -23.33
N LEU A 158 0.09 2.32 -22.47
CA LEU A 158 -0.76 3.45 -22.88
C LEU A 158 0.10 4.62 -23.36
N THR A 159 -0.34 5.23 -24.47
CA THR A 159 0.23 6.47 -25.00
C THR A 159 0.05 7.63 -24.02
N LYS A 160 0.80 8.72 -24.23
CA LYS A 160 0.70 9.93 -23.39
C LYS A 160 -0.70 10.54 -23.40
N GLU A 161 -1.38 10.50 -24.55
CA GLU A 161 -2.74 11.02 -24.69
C GLU A 161 -3.74 10.17 -23.88
N GLU A 162 -3.66 8.85 -23.99
CA GLU A 162 -4.52 7.91 -23.26
C GLU A 162 -4.32 8.01 -21.74
N LYS A 163 -3.05 8.12 -21.30
CA LYS A 163 -2.72 8.34 -19.88
C LYS A 163 -3.35 9.60 -19.33
N GLU A 164 -3.37 10.70 -20.10
CA GLU A 164 -3.98 11.95 -19.66
C GLU A 164 -5.51 11.84 -19.58
N LEU A 165 -6.15 11.05 -20.47
CA LEU A 165 -7.60 10.80 -20.42
C LEU A 165 -8.02 10.05 -19.16
N ILE A 166 -7.21 9.10 -18.69
CA ILE A 166 -7.54 8.29 -17.50
C ILE A 166 -6.94 8.82 -16.19
N LYS A 167 -6.10 9.86 -16.24
CA LYS A 167 -5.44 10.43 -15.07
C LYS A 167 -6.40 10.85 -13.97
N GLY A 168 -7.53 11.45 -14.34
CA GLY A 168 -8.56 11.91 -13.40
C GLY A 168 -9.30 10.80 -12.64
N TYR A 169 -9.13 9.53 -13.03
CA TYR A 169 -9.78 8.40 -12.37
C TYR A 169 -9.05 7.94 -11.11
N ASN A 170 -7.76 8.27 -11.01
CA ASN A 170 -6.90 7.83 -9.91
C ASN A 170 -7.02 6.31 -9.66
N PHE A 171 -6.86 5.52 -10.71
CA PHE A 171 -6.90 4.05 -10.62
C PHE A 171 -5.90 3.54 -9.59
N LEU A 172 -6.35 2.63 -8.74
CA LEU A 172 -5.54 2.01 -7.70
C LEU A 172 -4.44 1.15 -8.32
N THR A 173 -4.79 0.42 -9.38
CA THR A 173 -3.90 -0.49 -10.13
C THR A 173 -2.85 0.22 -11.00
N ASN A 174 -2.94 1.56 -11.13
CA ASN A 174 -1.91 2.36 -11.79
C ASN A 174 -0.80 2.80 -10.82
N LYS A 175 -1.01 2.67 -9.50
CA LYS A 175 -0.06 3.14 -8.50
C LYS A 175 1.13 2.17 -8.42
N PRO A 176 2.36 2.68 -8.26
CA PRO A 176 3.50 1.84 -7.91
C PRO A 176 3.22 1.07 -6.61
N VAL A 177 3.72 -0.16 -6.54
CA VAL A 177 3.58 -1.04 -5.37
C VAL A 177 4.96 -1.39 -4.81
N LEU A 178 5.12 -1.20 -3.51
CA LEU A 178 6.28 -1.63 -2.72
C LEU A 178 5.86 -2.81 -1.84
N LEU A 179 6.58 -3.93 -1.91
CA LEU A 179 6.43 -5.08 -1.03
C LEU A 179 7.20 -4.82 0.26
N LEU A 180 6.50 -4.69 1.38
CA LEU A 180 7.11 -4.61 2.71
C LEU A 180 7.01 -5.98 3.39
N ALA A 181 8.10 -6.74 3.34
CA ALA A 181 8.17 -8.09 3.88
C ALA A 181 8.49 -8.06 5.38
N ASN A 182 7.47 -8.23 6.22
CA ASN A 182 7.62 -8.33 7.66
C ASN A 182 8.04 -9.76 8.05
N TYR A 183 9.30 -9.96 8.41
CA TYR A 183 9.90 -11.28 8.63
C TYR A 183 10.47 -11.45 10.05
N GLY A 184 10.82 -12.68 10.41
CA GLY A 184 11.30 -13.09 11.73
C GLY A 184 12.81 -12.93 11.92
N GLY A 185 13.56 -12.66 10.85
CA GLY A 185 15.01 -12.47 10.89
C GLY A 185 15.80 -13.44 10.01
N GLU A 186 15.16 -14.47 9.44
CA GLU A 186 15.85 -15.44 8.60
C GLU A 186 15.59 -15.17 7.10
N GLU A 187 16.63 -15.17 6.26
CA GLU A 187 16.49 -14.86 4.83
C GLU A 187 15.59 -15.85 4.06
N ASN A 188 15.55 -17.11 4.49
CA ASN A 188 14.66 -18.14 3.92
C ASN A 188 13.17 -17.78 4.03
N GLU A 189 12.79 -16.95 5.00
CA GLU A 189 11.39 -16.51 5.17
C GLU A 189 10.93 -15.57 4.05
N ILE A 190 11.88 -14.89 3.39
CA ILE A 190 11.58 -13.83 2.42
C ILE A 190 12.09 -14.12 1.01
N GLN A 191 12.91 -15.16 0.83
CA GLN A 191 13.55 -15.47 -0.45
C GLN A 191 12.53 -15.65 -1.58
N GLU A 192 11.51 -16.47 -1.38
CA GLU A 192 10.50 -16.75 -2.41
C GLU A 192 9.73 -15.49 -2.81
N LEU A 193 9.33 -14.68 -1.81
CA LEU A 193 8.62 -13.42 -2.04
C LEU A 193 9.50 -12.39 -2.76
N ARG A 194 10.80 -12.33 -2.43
CA ARG A 194 11.78 -11.47 -3.10
C ARG A 194 11.89 -11.85 -4.58
N GLU A 195 12.10 -13.13 -4.88
CA GLU A 195 12.18 -13.64 -6.25
C GLU A 195 10.87 -13.40 -7.02
N TYR A 196 9.72 -13.57 -6.37
CA TYR A 196 8.41 -13.27 -6.94
C TYR A 196 8.28 -11.79 -7.31
N GLY A 197 8.72 -10.89 -6.43
CA GLY A 197 8.71 -9.44 -6.63
C GLY A 197 9.64 -9.00 -7.76
N GLU A 198 10.88 -9.50 -7.78
CA GLU A 198 11.89 -9.18 -8.79
C GLU A 198 11.43 -9.57 -10.21
N LYS A 199 10.85 -10.77 -10.36
CA LYS A 199 10.29 -11.24 -11.65
C LYS A 199 9.18 -10.34 -12.19
N ARG A 200 8.51 -9.58 -11.33
CA ARG A 200 7.41 -8.66 -11.66
C ARG A 200 7.84 -7.19 -11.65
N GLY A 201 9.12 -6.91 -11.41
CA GLY A 201 9.63 -5.54 -11.30
C GLY A 201 9.10 -4.76 -10.09
N LEU A 202 8.63 -5.47 -9.05
CA LEU A 202 8.14 -4.86 -7.83
C LEU A 202 9.31 -4.47 -6.93
N SER A 203 9.20 -3.31 -6.30
CA SER A 203 10.17 -2.92 -5.26
C SER A 203 9.95 -3.78 -4.02
N PHE A 204 11.03 -4.16 -3.36
CA PHE A 204 11.00 -5.06 -2.21
C PHE A 204 11.80 -4.46 -1.04
N PHE A 205 11.23 -4.49 0.16
CA PHE A 205 11.87 -4.02 1.39
C PHE A 205 11.66 -5.02 2.53
N PRO A 206 12.72 -5.67 3.03
CA PRO A 206 12.64 -6.53 4.22
C PRO A 206 12.59 -5.70 5.50
N LEU A 207 11.75 -6.09 6.46
CA LEU A 207 11.64 -5.44 7.75
C LEU A 207 11.40 -6.46 8.87
N ALA A 208 12.32 -6.56 9.82
CA ALA A 208 12.17 -7.46 10.97
C ALA A 208 11.65 -6.68 12.19
N VAL A 209 10.35 -6.36 12.20
CA VAL A 209 9.78 -5.45 13.22
C VAL A 209 9.98 -5.94 14.65
N LYS A 210 10.01 -7.27 14.86
CA LYS A 210 10.24 -7.85 16.19
C LYS A 210 11.68 -7.63 16.67
N LEU A 211 12.66 -7.93 15.82
CA LEU A 211 14.09 -7.74 16.15
C LEU A 211 14.41 -6.27 16.41
N GLU A 212 13.86 -5.38 15.59
CA GLU A 212 14.05 -3.93 15.75
C GLU A 212 13.52 -3.43 17.11
N LYS A 213 12.37 -3.96 17.56
CA LYS A 213 11.80 -3.62 18.87
C LYS A 213 12.66 -4.13 20.02
N GLU A 214 13.12 -5.38 19.95
CA GLU A 214 14.01 -5.97 20.95
C GLU A 214 15.31 -5.15 21.08
N MET A 215 15.89 -4.71 19.96
CA MET A 215 17.07 -3.84 19.97
C MET A 215 16.79 -2.44 20.56
N GLU A 216 15.63 -1.86 20.28
CA GLU A 216 15.26 -0.56 20.83
C GLU A 216 15.07 -0.63 22.35
N GLU A 217 14.44 -1.68 22.86
CA GLU A 217 14.27 -1.94 24.30
C GLU A 217 15.61 -2.12 25.00
N LEU A 218 16.50 -2.97 24.49
CA LEU A 218 17.86 -3.15 25.01
C LEU A 218 18.65 -1.83 25.06
N SER A 219 18.55 -1.01 24.00
CA SER A 219 19.26 0.27 23.94
C SER A 219 18.73 1.32 24.94
N LYS A 220 17.48 1.17 25.42
CA LYS A 220 16.89 2.03 26.44
C LYS A 220 17.35 1.57 27.82
N GLU A 221 17.33 0.27 28.08
CA GLU A 221 17.82 -0.33 29.32
C GLU A 221 19.29 0.01 29.57
N GLU A 222 20.16 -0.14 28.55
CA GLU A 222 21.58 0.25 28.64
C GLU A 222 21.79 1.74 28.97
N LYS A 223 20.91 2.61 28.46
CA LYS A 223 20.97 4.06 28.75
C LYS A 223 20.47 4.41 30.15
N GLU A 224 19.52 3.63 30.69
CA GLU A 224 19.02 3.78 32.05
C GLU A 224 20.01 3.25 33.09
N GLU A 225 20.79 2.20 32.76
CA GLU A 225 21.85 1.68 33.63
C GLU A 225 23.13 2.54 33.65
N MET A 226 23.38 3.33 32.60
CA MET A 226 24.55 4.23 32.50
C MET A 226 24.28 5.68 32.94
N GLY A 227 23.05 6.01 33.34
CA GLY A 227 22.62 7.33 33.84
C GLY A 227 22.59 7.43 35.36
#